data_AF-A0A2V2EW93-F1
#
_entry.id   AF-A0A2V2EW93-F1
#
_cell.length_a   1.000
_cell.length_b   1.000
_cell.length_c   1.000
_cell.angle_alpha   90.00
_cell.angle_beta   90.00
_cell.angle_gamma   90.00
#
_symmetry.space_group_name_H-M   'P 1'
#
loop_
_entity.id
_entity.type
_entity.pdbx_description
1 polymer ?
#
loop_
_entity_poly.entity_id
_entity_poly.type
_entity_poly.pdbx_seq_one_letter_code
_entity_poly.pdbx_strand_id
1 'polypeptide(L)'
;MTFEIDNEKIGGYIANLIKQYYSSDRDFCRQYLKRRNIESNNDEVSKMANRLSQIKRGRKSIQIVDLPIFAELLHVSCEEILAGGSQLEKDTSRLTNFTIAQSHDKDKWEEYVNDDRQPILYADEYGKTVLEYAIEFENYDFIKFLVDKGYIWFDSGNAKDYVMTFGAGTSIQQIKFVEISDGMFIRKLDIKDLPDKLCEEDRLRMNIISLAISNDDPGMLKELRAREIPELYYKTSLMPTNHDVPNHDKAGLVQSIAKSNDKKVIAYFTEPFEIIGGKGYQHTFVFPYLSELLDAMIVNHNPHLKEALERAVKHNESTAKKLMDLIGETKSCDCYCERYPERMMIYRSGDFIHFIKTACTQTFVTNITKITADYKGNDRESMFLIERLQNSYQNIMSMPMLKHLE
;
A
#
# COMPACT_ATOMS: atom_id res chain seq x y z
N MET A 1 -34.89 -3.86 4.01
CA MET A 1 -35.32 -5.16 4.57
C MET A 1 -35.49 -5.00 6.08
N THR A 2 -36.66 -5.34 6.61
CA THR A 2 -36.91 -5.41 8.05
C THR A 2 -36.50 -6.82 8.48
N PHE A 3 -35.46 -6.97 9.31
CA PHE A 3 -35.14 -8.25 9.93
C PHE A 3 -36.28 -8.60 10.91
N GLU A 4 -37.16 -9.52 10.52
CA GLU A 4 -38.24 -9.99 11.39
C GLU A 4 -37.77 -11.23 12.16
N ILE A 5 -37.67 -11.10 13.48
CA ILE A 5 -37.27 -12.19 14.37
C ILE A 5 -38.49 -13.07 14.65
N ASP A 6 -38.52 -14.26 14.04
CA ASP A 6 -39.55 -15.27 14.28
C ASP A 6 -39.18 -16.17 15.48
N ASN A 7 -39.69 -15.82 16.65
CA ASN A 7 -39.43 -16.58 17.87
C ASN A 7 -40.01 -18.01 17.84
N GLU A 8 -41.08 -18.28 17.08
CA GLU A 8 -41.63 -19.63 16.96
C GLU A 8 -40.69 -20.53 16.17
N LYS A 9 -40.15 -20.01 15.05
CA LYS A 9 -39.15 -20.72 14.25
C LYS A 9 -37.86 -20.99 15.02
N ILE A 10 -37.34 -19.97 15.73
CA ILE A 10 -36.17 -20.10 16.61
C ILE A 10 -36.43 -21.16 17.70
N GLY A 11 -37.59 -21.09 18.35
CA GLY A 11 -37.99 -22.04 19.40
C GLY A 11 -38.08 -23.48 18.91
N GLY A 12 -38.68 -23.69 17.74
CA GLY A 12 -38.76 -24.98 17.07
C GLY A 12 -37.39 -25.55 16.70
N TYR A 13 -36.49 -24.71 16.20
CA TYR A 13 -35.14 -25.12 15.86
C TYR A 13 -34.33 -25.58 17.08
N ILE A 14 -34.35 -24.80 18.15
CA ILE A 14 -33.72 -25.14 19.44
C ILE A 14 -34.29 -26.44 20.00
N ALA A 15 -35.60 -26.65 19.89
CA ALA A 15 -36.23 -27.89 20.32
C ALA A 15 -35.68 -29.13 19.59
N ASN A 16 -35.34 -28.99 18.31
CA ASN A 16 -34.76 -30.07 17.51
C ASN A 16 -33.29 -30.31 17.88
N LEU A 17 -32.48 -29.25 18.01
CA LEU A 17 -31.08 -29.36 18.43
C LEU A 17 -30.95 -29.99 19.82
N ILE A 18 -31.81 -29.61 20.77
CA ILE A 18 -31.79 -30.22 22.11
C ILE A 18 -32.09 -31.71 22.05
N LYS A 19 -33.05 -32.15 21.22
CA LYS A 19 -33.34 -33.57 21.04
C LYS A 19 -32.18 -34.33 20.40
N GLN A 20 -31.36 -33.67 19.59
CA GLN A 20 -30.22 -34.26 18.90
C GLN A 20 -29.02 -34.43 19.83
N TYR A 21 -28.70 -33.41 20.63
CA TYR A 21 -27.47 -33.38 21.44
C TYR A 21 -27.67 -33.77 22.91
N TYR A 22 -28.90 -33.79 23.41
CA TYR A 22 -29.20 -34.03 24.81
C TYR A 22 -30.27 -35.09 25.02
N SER A 23 -30.14 -35.81 26.14
CA SER A 23 -31.08 -36.87 26.53
C SER A 23 -32.47 -36.34 26.92
N SER A 24 -32.54 -35.09 27.38
CA SER A 24 -33.79 -34.43 27.76
C SER A 24 -33.62 -32.90 27.88
N ASP A 25 -34.73 -32.17 27.87
CA ASP A 25 -34.74 -30.73 28.16
C ASP A 25 -34.08 -30.41 29.52
N ARG A 26 -34.26 -31.27 30.53
CA ARG A 26 -33.64 -31.09 31.85
C ARG A 26 -32.14 -31.27 31.82
N ASP A 27 -31.63 -32.17 30.98
CA ASP A 27 -30.20 -32.40 30.80
C ASP A 27 -29.51 -31.16 30.22
N PHE A 28 -30.10 -30.57 29.16
CA PHE A 28 -29.67 -29.28 28.63
C PHE A 28 -29.69 -28.17 29.70
N CYS A 29 -30.77 -28.08 30.50
CA CYS A 29 -30.86 -27.08 31.57
C CYS A 29 -29.74 -27.21 32.61
N ARG A 30 -29.33 -28.43 32.99
CA ARG A 30 -28.22 -28.64 33.94
C ARG A 30 -26.89 -28.14 33.36
N GLN A 31 -26.64 -28.41 32.08
CA GLN A 31 -25.42 -27.96 31.42
C GLN A 31 -25.38 -26.43 31.25
N TYR A 32 -26.51 -25.83 30.90
CA TYR A 32 -26.67 -24.37 30.87
C TYR A 32 -26.39 -23.73 32.24
N LEU A 33 -26.96 -24.26 33.33
CA LEU A 33 -26.74 -23.74 34.68
C LEU A 33 -25.27 -23.85 35.10
N LYS A 34 -24.62 -24.98 34.75
CA LYS A 34 -23.18 -25.18 34.98
C LYS A 34 -22.35 -24.12 34.26
N ARG A 35 -22.66 -23.76 33.01
CA ARG A 35 -21.95 -22.70 32.28
C ARG A 35 -22.19 -21.30 32.84
N ARG A 36 -23.35 -21.08 33.45
CA ARG A 36 -23.65 -19.84 34.20
C ARG A 36 -23.02 -19.79 35.60
N ASN A 37 -22.27 -20.82 36.01
CA ASN A 37 -21.76 -21.00 37.38
C ASN A 37 -22.88 -20.95 38.44
N ILE A 38 -24.07 -21.46 38.11
CA ILE A 38 -25.21 -21.58 39.02
C ILE A 38 -25.31 -23.03 39.48
N GLU A 39 -25.52 -23.24 40.78
CA GLU A 39 -25.69 -24.57 41.36
C GLU A 39 -26.94 -25.26 40.79
N SER A 40 -26.75 -26.46 40.22
CA SER A 40 -27.79 -27.19 39.50
C SER A 40 -28.72 -27.99 40.45
N ASN A 41 -29.35 -27.31 41.40
CA ASN A 41 -30.39 -27.91 42.26
C ASN A 41 -31.72 -28.09 41.49
N ASN A 42 -32.65 -28.87 42.05
CA ASN A 42 -33.92 -29.20 41.38
C ASN A 42 -34.81 -27.97 41.11
N ASP A 43 -34.72 -26.93 41.94
CA ASP A 43 -35.53 -25.72 41.79
C ASP A 43 -35.02 -24.87 40.62
N GLU A 44 -33.71 -24.65 40.52
CA GLU A 44 -33.09 -23.91 39.42
C GLU A 44 -33.24 -24.65 38.08
N VAL A 45 -33.11 -25.98 38.07
CA VAL A 45 -33.40 -26.79 36.89
C VAL A 45 -34.85 -26.64 36.45
N SER A 46 -35.79 -26.60 37.41
CA SER A 46 -37.22 -26.43 37.10
C SER A 46 -37.55 -25.02 36.58
N LYS A 47 -36.93 -23.97 37.14
CA LYS A 47 -37.06 -22.59 36.65
C LYS A 47 -36.53 -22.47 35.22
N MET A 48 -35.34 -23.01 34.95
CA MET A 48 -34.75 -22.98 33.62
C MET A 48 -35.56 -23.82 32.62
N ALA A 49 -36.06 -25.00 33.02
CA ALA A 49 -36.91 -25.83 32.16
C ALA A 49 -38.22 -25.12 31.79
N ASN A 50 -38.83 -24.38 32.73
CA ASN A 50 -40.01 -23.57 32.45
C ASN A 50 -39.69 -22.45 31.44
N ARG A 51 -38.56 -21.76 31.62
CA ARG A 51 -38.10 -20.73 30.68
C ARG A 51 -37.84 -21.32 29.30
N LEU A 52 -37.11 -22.43 29.22
CA LEU A 52 -36.82 -23.16 28.00
C LEU A 52 -38.11 -23.58 27.29
N SER A 53 -39.10 -24.06 28.03
CA SER A 53 -40.41 -24.42 27.49
C SER A 53 -41.15 -23.24 26.86
N GLN A 54 -40.98 -22.02 27.39
CA GLN A 54 -41.53 -20.80 26.76
C GLN A 54 -40.73 -20.39 25.51
N ILE A 55 -39.41 -20.57 25.53
CA ILE A 55 -38.53 -20.31 24.36
C ILE A 55 -38.89 -21.26 23.21
N LYS A 56 -39.01 -22.57 23.49
CA LYS A 56 -39.38 -23.59 22.49
C LYS A 56 -40.74 -23.35 21.83
N ARG A 57 -41.64 -22.62 22.50
CA ARG A 57 -42.97 -22.25 21.98
C ARG A 57 -43.01 -20.84 21.36
N GLY A 58 -41.87 -20.17 21.22
CA GLY A 58 -41.79 -18.80 20.72
C GLY A 58 -42.38 -17.71 21.60
N ARG A 59 -42.82 -18.04 22.83
CA ARG A 59 -43.45 -17.08 23.76
C ARG A 59 -42.44 -16.18 24.47
N LYS A 60 -41.18 -16.60 24.52
CA LYS A 60 -40.06 -15.80 25.05
C LYS A 60 -38.89 -15.90 24.10
N SER A 61 -38.20 -14.79 23.88
CA SER A 61 -36.91 -14.77 23.21
C SER A 61 -35.80 -15.27 24.12
N ILE A 62 -34.70 -15.73 23.52
CA ILE A 62 -33.44 -15.90 24.23
C ILE A 62 -32.93 -14.51 24.60
N GLN A 63 -32.47 -14.33 25.83
CA GLN A 63 -31.85 -13.06 26.21
C GLN A 63 -30.46 -12.97 25.59
N ILE A 64 -30.02 -11.78 25.20
CA ILE A 64 -28.72 -11.58 24.51
C ILE A 64 -27.54 -12.17 25.29
N VAL A 65 -27.60 -12.10 26.62
CA VAL A 65 -26.59 -12.67 27.53
C VAL A 65 -26.56 -14.20 27.56
N ASP A 66 -27.62 -14.86 27.10
CA ASP A 66 -27.73 -16.33 27.04
C ASP A 66 -27.47 -16.89 25.66
N LEU A 67 -27.55 -16.06 24.62
CA LEU A 67 -27.41 -16.48 23.24
C LEU A 67 -26.06 -17.18 22.96
N PRO A 68 -24.90 -16.67 23.41
CA PRO A 68 -23.62 -17.36 23.22
C PRO A 68 -23.56 -18.72 23.93
N ILE A 69 -24.20 -18.85 25.09
CA ILE A 69 -24.22 -20.11 25.87
C ILE A 69 -25.07 -21.16 25.15
N PHE A 70 -26.23 -20.75 24.60
CA PHE A 70 -27.06 -21.62 23.80
C PHE A 70 -26.34 -22.06 22.52
N ALA A 71 -25.67 -21.14 21.81
CA ALA A 71 -24.87 -21.43 20.63
C ALA A 71 -23.78 -22.47 20.92
N GLU A 72 -23.01 -22.28 21.99
CA GLU A 72 -21.95 -23.21 22.40
C GLU A 72 -22.49 -24.60 22.73
N LEU A 73 -23.54 -24.69 23.57
CA LEU A 73 -24.10 -25.97 24.01
C LEU A 73 -24.82 -26.73 22.88
N LEU A 74 -25.37 -26.02 21.90
CA LEU A 74 -26.08 -26.62 20.77
C LEU A 74 -25.18 -26.80 19.54
N HIS A 75 -23.89 -26.46 19.63
CA HIS A 75 -22.89 -26.62 18.57
C HIS A 75 -23.24 -25.91 17.25
N VAL A 76 -23.81 -24.71 17.34
CA VAL A 76 -24.24 -23.87 16.21
C VAL A 76 -23.84 -22.41 16.44
N SER A 77 -23.89 -21.56 15.41
CA SER A 77 -23.59 -20.13 15.56
C SER A 77 -24.77 -19.34 16.14
N CYS A 78 -24.51 -18.14 16.67
CA CYS A 78 -25.57 -17.24 17.13
C CYS A 78 -26.52 -16.86 15.98
N GLU A 79 -25.97 -16.60 14.79
CA GLU A 79 -26.70 -16.25 13.58
C GLU A 79 -27.61 -17.39 13.15
N GLU A 80 -27.14 -18.63 13.19
CA GLU A 80 -27.92 -19.82 12.86
C GLU A 80 -29.11 -20.02 13.82
N ILE A 81 -28.90 -19.77 15.12
CA ILE A 81 -29.99 -19.76 16.10
C ILE A 81 -31.00 -18.68 15.77
N LEU A 82 -30.54 -17.44 15.52
CA LEU A 82 -31.41 -16.30 15.20
C LEU A 82 -32.18 -16.48 13.88
N ALA A 83 -31.66 -17.28 12.96
CA ALA A 83 -32.32 -17.67 11.72
C ALA A 83 -33.38 -18.77 11.90
N GLY A 84 -33.40 -19.42 13.08
CA GLY A 84 -34.20 -20.62 13.32
C GLY A 84 -33.80 -21.79 12.44
N GLY A 85 -32.49 -21.96 12.19
CA GLY A 85 -31.94 -23.09 11.47
C GLY A 85 -32.18 -23.10 9.96
N SER A 86 -32.83 -22.06 9.40
CA SER A 86 -32.69 -21.82 7.97
C SER A 86 -31.25 -21.43 7.69
N GLN A 87 -30.74 -21.80 6.52
CA GLN A 87 -29.60 -21.07 5.99
C GLN A 87 -30.03 -19.61 5.95
N LEU A 88 -29.40 -18.77 6.77
CA LEU A 88 -29.26 -17.38 6.38
C LEU A 88 -28.57 -17.50 5.05
N GLU A 89 -29.28 -17.19 3.97
CA GLU A 89 -28.58 -16.71 2.81
C GLU A 89 -27.66 -15.64 3.38
N LYS A 90 -26.34 -15.87 3.33
CA LYS A 90 -25.40 -14.79 3.58
C LYS A 90 -25.96 -13.67 2.72
N ASP A 91 -26.37 -12.58 3.35
CA ASP A 91 -26.88 -11.45 2.62
C ASP A 91 -25.68 -10.83 1.90
N THR A 92 -25.27 -11.49 0.83
CA THR A 92 -24.24 -11.11 -0.13
C THR A 92 -24.77 -9.98 -1.00
N SER A 93 -26.03 -9.56 -0.83
CA SER A 93 -26.56 -8.34 -1.45
C SER A 93 -25.96 -7.09 -0.82
N ARG A 94 -25.53 -7.15 0.46
CA ARG A 94 -24.84 -6.01 1.06
C ARG A 94 -23.39 -5.97 0.57
N LEU A 95 -23.14 -5.05 -0.36
CA LEU A 95 -21.79 -4.72 -0.82
C LEU A 95 -20.98 -4.19 0.37
N THR A 96 -19.92 -4.91 0.73
CA THR A 96 -18.97 -4.57 1.79
C THR A 96 -17.57 -4.39 1.21
N ASN A 97 -16.65 -3.77 1.96
CA ASN A 97 -15.24 -3.66 1.59
C ASN A 97 -14.68 -5.02 1.15
N PHE A 98 -14.93 -6.06 1.95
CA PHE A 98 -14.45 -7.42 1.70
C PHE A 98 -15.02 -8.03 0.41
N THR A 99 -16.34 -7.99 0.24
CA THR A 99 -17.02 -8.66 -0.89
C THR A 99 -16.75 -7.96 -2.22
N ILE A 100 -16.66 -6.63 -2.22
CA ILE A 100 -16.34 -5.85 -3.42
C ILE A 100 -14.89 -6.05 -3.84
N ALA A 101 -13.97 -6.12 -2.89
CA ALA A 101 -12.57 -6.40 -3.18
C ALA A 101 -12.34 -7.79 -3.81
N GLN A 102 -13.26 -8.74 -3.66
CA GLN A 102 -13.23 -10.05 -4.35
C GLN A 102 -14.03 -10.07 -5.65
N SER A 103 -14.88 -9.08 -5.88
CA SER A 103 -15.73 -9.00 -7.07
C SER A 103 -14.90 -8.61 -8.28
N HIS A 104 -15.19 -9.20 -9.44
CA HIS A 104 -14.71 -8.75 -10.76
C HIS A 104 -15.83 -8.14 -11.62
N ASP A 105 -16.96 -7.83 -10.98
CA ASP A 105 -18.14 -7.25 -11.62
C ASP A 105 -18.09 -5.72 -11.50
N LYS A 106 -17.90 -5.06 -12.65
CA LYS A 106 -17.80 -3.59 -12.74
C LYS A 106 -19.09 -2.89 -12.35
N ASP A 107 -20.25 -3.50 -12.57
CA ASP A 107 -21.53 -2.90 -12.22
C ASP A 107 -21.69 -2.86 -10.69
N LYS A 108 -21.22 -3.91 -10.00
CA LYS A 108 -21.15 -3.91 -8.53
C LYS A 108 -20.15 -2.90 -7.97
N TRP A 109 -19.03 -2.68 -8.66
CA TRP A 109 -18.07 -1.66 -8.25
C TRP A 109 -18.68 -0.26 -8.37
N GLU A 110 -19.40 0.00 -9.45
CA GLU A 110 -20.09 1.27 -9.66
C GLU A 110 -21.22 1.47 -8.62
N GLU A 111 -22.03 0.44 -8.36
CA GLU A 111 -23.06 0.47 -7.30
C GLU A 111 -22.45 0.77 -5.93
N TYR A 112 -21.32 0.13 -5.61
CA TYR A 112 -20.63 0.31 -4.34
C TYR A 112 -20.02 1.70 -4.14
N VAL A 113 -19.39 2.26 -5.17
CA VAL A 113 -18.80 3.60 -5.12
C VAL A 113 -19.90 4.67 -4.95
N ASN A 114 -21.07 4.45 -5.55
CA ASN A 114 -22.20 5.36 -5.52
C ASN A 114 -23.20 5.08 -4.38
N ASP A 115 -22.91 4.14 -3.47
CA ASP A 115 -23.77 3.84 -2.32
C ASP A 115 -23.87 5.08 -1.41
N ASP A 116 -25.10 5.52 -1.13
CA ASP A 116 -25.40 6.71 -0.30
C ASP A 116 -24.75 6.67 1.09
N ARG A 117 -24.43 5.48 1.61
CA ARG A 117 -23.75 5.28 2.91
C ARG A 117 -22.24 5.46 2.81
N GLN A 118 -21.70 5.52 1.59
CA GLN A 118 -20.29 5.70 1.26
C GLN A 118 -19.33 4.72 1.96
N PRO A 119 -19.61 3.39 1.95
CA PRO A 119 -18.79 2.40 2.64
C PRO A 119 -17.32 2.43 2.20
N ILE A 120 -17.06 2.76 0.94
CA ILE A 120 -15.71 2.92 0.37
C ILE A 120 -14.81 3.90 1.12
N LEU A 121 -15.39 4.92 1.75
CA LEU A 121 -14.63 5.92 2.50
C LEU A 121 -14.17 5.42 3.87
N TYR A 122 -14.77 4.35 4.38
CA TYR A 122 -14.60 3.93 5.77
C TYR A 122 -13.93 2.56 5.84
N ALA A 123 -13.10 2.38 6.87
CA ALA A 123 -12.67 1.07 7.27
C ALA A 123 -13.85 0.25 7.84
N ASP A 124 -13.82 -1.06 7.65
CA ASP A 124 -14.81 -1.97 8.22
C ASP A 124 -14.53 -2.30 9.70
N GLU A 125 -15.27 -3.26 10.27
CA GLU A 125 -15.09 -3.69 11.67
C GLU A 125 -13.70 -4.26 11.99
N TYR A 126 -12.91 -4.62 10.98
CA TYR A 126 -11.53 -5.08 11.11
C TYR A 126 -10.51 -3.95 10.96
N GLY A 127 -10.98 -2.71 10.75
CA GLY A 127 -10.12 -1.56 10.52
C GLY A 127 -9.48 -1.55 9.14
N LYS A 128 -10.05 -2.27 8.15
CA LYS A 128 -9.53 -2.36 6.78
C LYS A 128 -10.42 -1.66 5.78
N THR A 129 -9.79 -0.93 4.86
CA THR A 129 -10.43 -0.31 3.70
C THR A 129 -10.60 -1.32 2.55
N VAL A 130 -11.45 -0.98 1.58
CA VAL A 130 -11.60 -1.78 0.37
C VAL A 130 -10.30 -1.93 -0.42
N LEU A 131 -9.41 -0.93 -0.40
CA LEU A 131 -8.12 -0.99 -1.11
C LEU A 131 -7.17 -1.99 -0.46
N GLU A 132 -7.13 -2.05 0.87
CA GLU A 132 -6.31 -3.04 1.58
C GLU A 132 -6.76 -4.46 1.25
N TYR A 133 -8.07 -4.71 1.22
CA TYR A 133 -8.59 -6.00 0.77
C TYR A 133 -8.32 -6.27 -0.71
N ALA A 134 -8.46 -5.28 -1.59
CA ALA A 134 -8.20 -5.44 -3.02
C ALA A 134 -6.73 -5.79 -3.27
N ILE A 135 -5.81 -5.23 -2.48
CA ILE A 135 -4.39 -5.60 -2.48
C ILE A 135 -4.21 -7.04 -1.99
N GLU A 136 -4.84 -7.42 -0.86
CA GLU A 136 -4.75 -8.77 -0.29
C GLU A 136 -5.30 -9.86 -1.23
N PHE A 137 -6.35 -9.54 -1.99
CA PHE A 137 -6.94 -10.43 -2.99
C PHE A 137 -6.31 -10.30 -4.38
N GLU A 138 -5.29 -9.44 -4.54
CA GLU A 138 -4.66 -9.13 -5.82
C GLU A 138 -5.66 -8.72 -6.92
N ASN A 139 -6.77 -8.08 -6.53
CA ASN A 139 -7.81 -7.59 -7.45
C ASN A 139 -7.38 -6.27 -8.09
N TYR A 140 -6.42 -6.40 -8.99
CA TYR A 140 -5.85 -5.28 -9.73
C TYR A 140 -6.88 -4.54 -10.59
N ASP A 141 -7.82 -5.27 -11.21
CA ASP A 141 -8.83 -4.68 -12.08
C ASP A 141 -9.73 -3.69 -11.34
N PHE A 142 -10.08 -3.97 -10.07
CA PHE A 142 -10.87 -3.06 -9.25
C PHE A 142 -10.09 -1.79 -8.93
N ILE A 143 -8.81 -1.92 -8.55
CA ILE A 143 -7.95 -0.77 -8.24
C ILE A 143 -7.77 0.08 -9.50
N LYS A 144 -7.51 -0.56 -10.65
CA LYS A 144 -7.40 0.10 -11.94
C LYS A 144 -8.69 0.82 -12.32
N PHE A 145 -9.85 0.19 -12.10
CA PHE A 145 -11.15 0.83 -12.30
C PHE A 145 -11.30 2.11 -11.49
N LEU A 146 -10.91 2.11 -10.20
CA LEU A 146 -11.01 3.30 -9.35
C LEU A 146 -10.10 4.45 -9.84
N VAL A 147 -8.89 4.12 -10.30
CA VAL A 147 -7.94 5.10 -10.86
C VAL A 147 -8.43 5.63 -12.21
N ASP A 148 -8.80 4.75 -13.14
CA ASP A 148 -9.25 5.12 -14.49
C ASP A 148 -10.51 6.00 -14.47
N LYS A 149 -11.38 5.81 -13.47
CA LYS A 149 -12.57 6.64 -13.23
C LYS A 149 -12.29 7.94 -12.50
N GLY A 150 -11.08 8.14 -11.97
CA GLY A 150 -10.73 9.30 -11.16
C GLY A 150 -11.39 9.32 -9.77
N TYR A 151 -11.84 8.16 -9.27
CA TYR A 151 -12.33 8.04 -7.91
C TYR A 151 -11.21 8.17 -6.89
N ILE A 152 -10.04 7.64 -7.22
CA ILE A 152 -8.81 7.79 -6.45
C ILE A 152 -7.66 8.21 -7.38
N TRP A 153 -6.64 8.84 -6.82
CA TRP A 153 -5.37 9.12 -7.49
C TRP A 153 -4.22 8.94 -6.51
N PHE A 154 -3.02 8.73 -7.06
CA PHE A 154 -1.78 8.61 -6.28
C PHE A 154 -0.80 9.76 -6.53
N ASP A 155 -1.11 10.63 -7.50
CA ASP A 155 -0.37 11.84 -7.82
C ASP A 155 -1.35 13.02 -7.89
N SER A 156 -1.18 14.03 -7.04
CA SER A 156 -2.00 15.25 -7.07
C SER A 156 -1.67 16.19 -8.24
N GLY A 157 -0.52 15.98 -8.90
CA GLY A 157 0.04 16.89 -9.91
C GLY A 157 0.55 18.21 -9.33
N ASN A 158 0.53 18.38 -8.01
CA ASN A 158 0.96 19.59 -7.32
C ASN A 158 2.28 19.33 -6.59
N ALA A 159 3.36 19.92 -7.11
CA ALA A 159 4.71 19.75 -6.57
C ALA A 159 4.87 20.14 -5.08
N LYS A 160 3.93 20.92 -4.51
CA LYS A 160 3.94 21.24 -3.06
C LYS A 160 3.62 20.03 -2.19
N ASP A 161 2.95 19.01 -2.74
CA ASP A 161 2.55 17.82 -2.00
C ASP A 161 3.69 16.78 -1.96
N TYR A 162 4.75 16.97 -2.76
CA TYR A 162 5.82 15.99 -3.01
C TYR A 162 6.90 15.93 -1.92
N VAL A 163 6.54 16.30 -0.69
CA VAL A 163 7.46 16.33 0.44
C VAL A 163 7.61 14.95 1.08
N MET A 164 6.47 14.27 1.34
CA MET A 164 6.43 12.96 2.00
C MET A 164 5.71 11.88 1.16
N THR A 165 4.79 12.30 0.28
CA THR A 165 4.04 11.42 -0.63
C THR A 165 3.88 12.15 -1.97
N PHE A 166 3.13 11.60 -2.93
CA PHE A 166 2.77 12.32 -4.18
C PHE A 166 1.39 12.99 -4.11
N GLY A 167 0.79 13.12 -2.92
CA GLY A 167 -0.53 13.76 -2.77
C GLY A 167 -1.69 12.87 -3.22
N ALA A 168 -1.63 11.57 -2.90
CA ALA A 168 -2.71 10.65 -3.17
C ALA A 168 -4.02 11.09 -2.48
N GLY A 169 -5.15 10.81 -3.10
CA GLY A 169 -6.45 11.29 -2.62
C GLY A 169 -7.63 10.68 -3.37
N THR A 170 -8.83 11.18 -3.05
CA THR A 170 -10.09 10.68 -3.61
C THR A 170 -11.06 11.82 -3.92
N SER A 171 -11.84 11.65 -5.00
CA SER A 171 -12.93 12.57 -5.39
C SER A 171 -14.23 12.23 -4.67
N ILE A 172 -14.29 11.10 -3.97
CA ILE A 172 -15.48 10.64 -3.25
C ILE A 172 -15.68 11.54 -2.03
N GLN A 173 -16.80 12.27 -2.01
CA GLN A 173 -17.06 13.33 -1.04
C GLN A 173 -17.29 12.75 0.36
N GLN A 174 -16.40 13.04 1.30
CA GLN A 174 -16.60 12.68 2.72
C GLN A 174 -17.72 13.53 3.34
N ILE A 175 -18.61 12.91 4.12
CA ILE A 175 -19.46 13.64 5.07
C ILE A 175 -18.54 14.15 6.20
N LYS A 176 -18.09 15.40 6.07
CA LYS A 176 -16.99 15.95 6.89
C LYS A 176 -17.37 16.22 8.35
N PHE A 177 -18.66 16.27 8.69
CA PHE A 177 -19.11 16.75 9.98
C PHE A 177 -20.41 16.10 10.44
N VAL A 178 -20.44 15.67 11.71
CA VAL A 178 -21.68 15.34 12.41
C VAL A 178 -22.02 16.51 13.33
N GLU A 179 -23.23 17.04 13.19
CA GLU A 179 -23.78 18.01 14.14
C GLU A 179 -24.17 17.28 15.42
N ILE A 180 -23.53 17.64 16.53
CA ILE A 180 -23.77 17.01 17.84
C ILE A 180 -24.65 17.88 18.75
N SER A 181 -24.86 19.14 18.39
CA SER A 181 -25.81 20.09 18.98
C SER A 181 -25.94 21.30 18.04
N ASP A 182 -26.98 22.13 18.18
CA ASP A 182 -27.26 23.33 17.34
C ASP A 182 -25.97 24.09 17.00
N GLY A 183 -25.50 23.94 15.76
CA GLY A 183 -24.33 24.63 15.21
C GLY A 183 -22.95 24.08 15.63
N MET A 184 -22.87 22.97 16.38
CA MET A 184 -21.62 22.33 16.79
C MET A 184 -21.35 21.08 15.97
N PHE A 185 -20.31 21.15 15.15
CA PHE A 185 -19.87 20.08 14.26
C PHE A 185 -18.56 19.45 14.77
N ILE A 186 -18.47 18.12 14.79
CA ILE A 186 -17.22 17.40 15.06
C ILE A 186 -16.81 16.53 13.87
N ARG A 187 -15.50 16.49 13.58
CA ARG A 187 -14.91 15.44 12.74
C ARG A 187 -14.92 14.16 13.58
N LYS A 188 -15.46 13.07 13.06
CA LYS A 188 -15.43 11.76 13.74
C LYS A 188 -13.97 11.28 13.75
N LEU A 189 -13.28 11.43 14.87
CA LEU A 189 -11.81 11.38 14.94
C LEU A 189 -11.21 9.96 14.98
N ASP A 190 -12.00 8.90 15.12
CA ASP A 190 -11.52 7.56 15.51
C ASP A 190 -11.57 6.49 14.40
N ILE A 191 -11.74 6.84 13.12
CA ILE A 191 -11.71 5.86 12.01
C ILE A 191 -10.61 6.25 11.03
N LYS A 192 -9.70 5.32 10.71
CA LYS A 192 -8.76 5.49 9.61
C LYS A 192 -9.53 5.34 8.30
N ASP A 193 -10.00 6.46 7.78
CA ASP A 193 -10.77 6.53 6.55
C ASP A 193 -9.84 6.40 5.32
N LEU A 194 -10.41 6.00 4.18
CA LEU A 194 -9.70 5.90 2.90
C LEU A 194 -8.89 7.17 2.54
N PRO A 195 -9.40 8.41 2.73
CA PRO A 195 -8.61 9.62 2.47
C PRO A 195 -7.37 9.74 3.36
N ASP A 196 -7.51 9.45 4.66
CA ASP A 196 -6.39 9.55 5.61
C ASP A 196 -5.32 8.48 5.24
N LYS A 197 -5.77 7.27 4.86
CA LYS A 197 -4.90 6.20 4.34
C LYS A 197 -4.15 6.60 3.07
N LEU A 198 -4.83 7.20 2.09
CA LEU A 198 -4.20 7.65 0.85
C LEU A 198 -3.18 8.77 1.13
N CYS A 199 -3.54 9.76 1.96
CA CYS A 199 -2.68 10.91 2.24
C CYS A 199 -1.42 10.56 3.04
N GLU A 200 -1.51 9.60 3.98
CA GLU A 200 -0.44 9.31 4.94
C GLU A 200 0.41 8.08 4.61
N GLU A 201 -0.09 7.14 3.79
CA GLU A 201 0.57 5.84 3.57
C GLU A 201 1.07 5.64 2.12
N ASP A 202 2.34 5.98 1.85
CA ASP A 202 3.00 5.64 0.56
C ASP A 202 3.05 4.11 0.30
N ARG A 203 2.88 3.31 1.37
CA ARG A 203 2.80 1.85 1.31
C ARG A 203 1.68 1.36 0.39
N LEU A 204 0.53 2.05 0.35
CA LEU A 204 -0.57 1.68 -0.55
C LEU A 204 -0.12 1.80 -2.00
N ARG A 205 0.49 2.92 -2.37
CA ARG A 205 1.06 3.15 -3.71
C ARG A 205 2.08 2.06 -4.06
N MET A 206 3.00 1.74 -3.15
CA MET A 206 4.03 0.70 -3.35
C MET A 206 3.46 -0.70 -3.56
N ASN A 207 2.43 -1.09 -2.81
CA ASN A 207 1.76 -2.36 -3.01
C ASN A 207 1.07 -2.44 -4.38
N ILE A 208 0.45 -1.34 -4.82
CA ILE A 208 -0.22 -1.27 -6.13
C ILE A 208 0.81 -1.28 -7.27
N ILE A 209 1.99 -0.69 -7.08
CA ILE A 209 3.11 -0.81 -8.03
C ILE A 209 3.48 -2.28 -8.25
N SER A 210 3.59 -3.08 -7.19
CA SER A 210 3.88 -4.51 -7.31
C SER A 210 2.80 -5.24 -8.11
N LEU A 211 1.52 -4.92 -7.91
CA LEU A 211 0.43 -5.48 -8.70
C LEU A 211 0.50 -5.04 -10.18
N ALA A 212 0.81 -3.78 -10.45
CA ALA A 212 0.97 -3.26 -11.81
C ALA A 212 2.14 -3.92 -12.56
N ILE A 213 3.24 -4.24 -11.86
CA ILE A 213 4.35 -5.03 -12.41
C ILE A 213 3.87 -6.44 -12.78
N SER A 214 3.15 -7.12 -11.88
CA SER A 214 2.64 -8.48 -12.12
C SER A 214 1.59 -8.54 -13.25
N ASN A 215 0.93 -7.42 -13.55
CA ASN A 215 -0.05 -7.29 -14.63
C ASN A 215 0.53 -6.64 -15.90
N ASP A 216 1.86 -6.44 -15.98
CA ASP A 216 2.56 -5.85 -17.12
C ASP A 216 1.93 -4.52 -17.61
N ASP A 217 1.48 -3.66 -16.69
CA ASP A 217 0.81 -2.39 -16.99
C ASP A 217 1.73 -1.16 -16.78
N PRO A 218 2.56 -0.79 -17.78
CA PRO A 218 3.42 0.39 -17.69
C PRO A 218 2.61 1.70 -17.66
N GLY A 219 1.35 1.70 -18.09
CA GLY A 219 0.47 2.86 -17.98
C GLY A 219 0.19 3.19 -16.53
N MET A 220 -0.24 2.19 -15.76
CA MET A 220 -0.42 2.33 -14.32
C MET A 220 0.89 2.66 -13.59
N LEU A 221 2.03 2.06 -13.98
CA LEU A 221 3.32 2.42 -13.39
C LEU A 221 3.64 3.92 -13.57
N LYS A 222 3.28 4.49 -14.72
CA LYS A 222 3.42 5.94 -14.96
C LYS A 222 2.49 6.76 -14.05
N GLU A 223 1.22 6.39 -13.93
CA GLU A 223 0.26 7.07 -13.05
C GLU A 223 0.68 7.03 -11.57
N LEU A 224 1.33 5.94 -11.14
CA LEU A 224 1.83 5.77 -9.78
C LEU A 224 3.21 6.42 -9.53
N ARG A 225 3.83 7.03 -10.56
CA ARG A 225 5.23 7.47 -10.54
C ARG A 225 6.17 6.38 -10.00
N ALA A 226 6.01 5.14 -10.48
CA ALA A 226 6.59 3.97 -9.83
C ALA A 226 8.13 3.96 -9.76
N ARG A 227 8.80 4.68 -10.67
CA ARG A 227 10.27 4.85 -10.67
C ARG A 227 10.77 6.07 -9.88
N GLU A 228 9.86 6.82 -9.28
CA GLU A 228 10.16 8.05 -8.54
C GLU A 228 9.85 7.85 -7.05
N ILE A 229 10.60 8.58 -6.22
CA ILE A 229 10.36 8.68 -4.78
C ILE A 229 10.26 10.18 -4.42
N PRO A 230 9.40 10.59 -3.47
CA PRO A 230 9.24 12.00 -3.10
C PRO A 230 10.56 12.73 -2.79
N GLU A 231 11.56 12.02 -2.27
CA GLU A 231 12.89 12.52 -1.93
C GLU A 231 13.63 13.13 -3.12
N LEU A 232 13.34 12.70 -4.35
CA LEU A 232 13.95 13.30 -5.54
C LEU A 232 13.54 14.77 -5.70
N TYR A 233 12.31 15.11 -5.34
CA TYR A 233 11.78 16.48 -5.41
C TYR A 233 12.31 17.36 -4.28
N TYR A 234 12.47 16.77 -3.10
CA TYR A 234 13.11 17.44 -1.98
C TYR A 234 14.60 17.74 -2.27
N LYS A 235 15.37 16.74 -2.73
CA LYS A 235 16.80 16.85 -3.06
C LYS A 235 17.11 17.91 -4.13
N THR A 236 16.16 18.22 -5.00
CA THR A 236 16.30 19.24 -6.05
C THR A 236 15.93 20.66 -5.58
N SER A 237 15.30 20.83 -4.42
CA SER A 237 14.73 22.11 -3.97
C SER A 237 15.63 22.95 -3.04
N LEU A 238 16.54 22.34 -2.26
CA LEU A 238 17.76 22.90 -1.59
C LEU A 238 17.97 22.35 -0.16
N MET A 239 19.26 22.19 0.19
CA MET A 239 19.88 21.67 1.42
C MET A 239 19.79 20.14 1.60
N PRO A 240 20.94 19.44 1.72
CA PRO A 240 20.96 18.04 2.07
C PRO A 240 20.50 17.91 3.52
N THR A 241 19.36 17.29 3.74
CA THR A 241 18.96 16.81 5.05
C THR A 241 18.92 15.31 5.04
N ASN A 242 19.43 14.69 6.10
CA ASN A 242 19.29 13.26 6.39
C ASN A 242 17.85 12.98 6.86
N HIS A 243 16.86 13.27 6.00
CA HIS A 243 15.52 12.73 6.20
C HIS A 243 15.53 11.30 5.67
N ASP A 244 15.74 10.36 6.57
CA ASP A 244 15.46 8.95 6.34
C ASP A 244 13.97 8.82 6.07
N VAL A 245 13.60 8.69 4.81
CA VAL A 245 12.23 8.31 4.44
C VAL A 245 12.02 6.87 4.91
N PRO A 246 10.81 6.54 5.40
CA PRO A 246 10.52 5.22 5.93
C PRO A 246 11.01 4.12 4.98
N ASN A 247 11.69 3.13 5.55
CA ASN A 247 12.18 1.96 4.87
C ASN A 247 10.98 1.12 4.38
N HIS A 248 10.40 1.51 3.25
CA HIS A 248 9.42 0.73 2.51
C HIS A 248 10.09 -0.57 2.03
N ASP A 249 9.31 -1.60 1.68
CA ASP A 249 9.84 -2.89 1.21
C ASP A 249 10.49 -2.76 -0.19
N LYS A 250 11.62 -2.05 -0.22
CA LYS A 250 12.49 -1.83 -1.37
C LYS A 250 12.95 -3.17 -1.94
N ALA A 251 13.23 -4.14 -1.07
CA ALA A 251 13.70 -5.45 -1.48
C ALA A 251 12.62 -6.22 -2.27
N GLY A 252 11.38 -6.24 -1.77
CA GLY A 252 10.23 -6.84 -2.45
C GLY A 252 9.95 -6.21 -3.81
N LEU A 253 9.97 -4.87 -3.90
CA LEU A 253 9.79 -4.15 -5.16
C LEU A 253 10.90 -4.49 -6.17
N VAL A 254 12.16 -4.36 -5.76
CA VAL A 254 13.33 -4.66 -6.62
C VAL A 254 13.26 -6.09 -7.15
N GLN A 255 12.91 -7.07 -6.29
CA GLN A 255 12.79 -8.46 -6.71
C GLN A 255 11.62 -8.68 -7.67
N SER A 256 10.50 -7.98 -7.48
CA SER A 256 9.35 -8.06 -8.38
C SER A 256 9.71 -7.55 -9.78
N ILE A 257 10.41 -6.42 -9.87
CA ILE A 257 10.90 -5.87 -11.15
C ILE A 257 11.93 -6.83 -11.78
N ALA A 258 12.91 -7.30 -11.01
CA ALA A 258 13.98 -8.16 -11.53
C ALA A 258 13.49 -9.51 -12.08
N LYS A 259 12.33 -10.00 -11.61
CA LYS A 259 11.68 -11.22 -12.10
C LYS A 259 10.75 -10.98 -13.29
N SER A 260 10.40 -9.73 -13.60
CA SER A 260 9.56 -9.43 -14.75
C SER A 260 10.28 -9.77 -16.05
N ASN A 261 9.57 -10.48 -16.94
CA ASN A 261 10.03 -10.79 -18.29
C ASN A 261 9.52 -9.77 -19.32
N ASP A 262 8.68 -8.81 -18.92
CA ASP A 262 8.17 -7.78 -19.81
C ASP A 262 9.21 -6.68 -20.04
N LYS A 263 9.60 -6.53 -21.30
CA LYS A 263 10.61 -5.56 -21.71
C LYS A 263 10.21 -4.11 -21.41
N LYS A 264 8.93 -3.76 -21.48
CA LYS A 264 8.44 -2.39 -21.21
C LYS A 264 8.50 -2.08 -19.72
N VAL A 265 8.22 -3.05 -18.86
CA VAL A 265 8.40 -2.89 -17.40
C VAL A 265 9.88 -2.64 -17.10
N ILE A 266 10.78 -3.48 -17.60
CA ILE A 266 12.24 -3.28 -17.40
C ILE A 266 12.70 -1.94 -17.99
N ALA A 267 12.25 -1.58 -19.18
CA ALA A 267 12.57 -0.30 -19.80
C ALA A 267 12.11 0.88 -18.94
N TYR A 268 10.87 0.85 -18.42
CA TYR A 268 10.32 1.92 -17.58
C TYR A 268 11.22 2.23 -16.36
N PHE A 269 11.71 1.19 -15.68
CA PHE A 269 12.58 1.33 -14.50
C PHE A 269 14.06 1.58 -14.83
N THR A 270 14.52 1.31 -16.06
CA THR A 270 15.95 1.46 -16.42
C THR A 270 16.22 2.69 -17.28
N GLU A 271 15.19 3.29 -17.89
CA GLU A 271 15.31 4.51 -18.68
C GLU A 271 15.49 5.75 -17.79
N PRO A 272 16.44 6.64 -18.15
CA PRO A 272 16.55 7.94 -17.50
C PRO A 272 15.27 8.76 -17.64
N PHE A 273 14.97 9.56 -16.62
CA PHE A 273 13.80 10.43 -16.57
C PHE A 273 14.14 11.78 -15.96
N GLU A 274 13.23 12.74 -16.16
CA GLU A 274 13.48 14.14 -15.84
C GLU A 274 12.54 14.63 -14.75
N ILE A 275 13.11 15.31 -13.76
CA ILE A 275 12.38 16.02 -12.72
C ILE A 275 12.73 17.51 -12.81
N ILE A 276 11.72 18.37 -12.74
CA ILE A 276 11.89 19.81 -12.61
C ILE A 276 11.92 20.12 -11.10
N GLY A 277 13.07 20.58 -10.60
CA GLY A 277 13.24 20.95 -9.20
C GLY A 277 12.55 22.27 -8.85
N GLY A 278 12.46 22.59 -7.55
CA GLY A 278 11.77 23.79 -7.05
C GLY A 278 12.31 25.13 -7.59
N LYS A 279 13.51 25.15 -8.19
CA LYS A 279 14.10 26.32 -8.88
C LYS A 279 13.87 26.36 -10.39
N GLY A 280 13.06 25.45 -10.93
CA GLY A 280 12.79 25.34 -12.37
C GLY A 280 13.90 24.68 -13.18
N TYR A 281 14.93 24.13 -12.54
CA TYR A 281 16.00 23.40 -13.22
C TYR A 281 15.59 21.96 -13.46
N GLN A 282 15.93 21.46 -14.65
CA GLN A 282 15.71 20.08 -15.04
C GLN A 282 16.87 19.20 -14.58
N HIS A 283 16.52 18.09 -13.94
CA HIS A 283 17.44 17.11 -13.38
C HIS A 283 17.13 15.74 -13.99
N THR A 284 18.15 15.07 -14.52
CA THR A 284 18.01 13.72 -15.09
C THR A 284 18.40 12.70 -14.02
N PHE A 285 17.50 11.75 -13.75
CA PHE A 285 17.69 10.65 -12.81
C PHE A 285 17.51 9.31 -13.53
N VAL A 286 17.99 8.26 -12.90
CA VAL A 286 17.54 6.88 -13.15
C VAL A 286 16.81 6.37 -11.92
N PHE A 287 16.18 5.20 -11.99
CA PHE A 287 15.47 4.62 -10.83
C PHE A 287 16.37 4.63 -9.58
N PRO A 288 15.90 5.14 -8.43
CA PRO A 288 16.73 5.30 -7.23
C PRO A 288 17.40 4.01 -6.76
N TYR A 289 16.80 2.86 -7.05
CA TYR A 289 17.31 1.54 -6.68
C TYR A 289 17.85 0.76 -7.88
N LEU A 290 18.35 1.45 -8.92
CA LEU A 290 18.85 0.80 -10.12
C LEU A 290 20.07 -0.10 -9.84
N SER A 291 20.93 0.27 -8.89
CA SER A 291 22.08 -0.58 -8.51
C SER A 291 21.61 -1.93 -7.97
N GLU A 292 20.67 -1.92 -7.03
CA GLU A 292 20.08 -3.13 -6.44
C GLU A 292 19.25 -3.91 -7.48
N LEU A 293 18.57 -3.21 -8.39
CA LEU A 293 17.86 -3.83 -9.49
C LEU A 293 18.80 -4.59 -10.43
N LEU A 294 19.93 -4.00 -10.83
CA LEU A 294 20.90 -4.69 -11.68
C LEU A 294 21.50 -5.91 -10.97
N ASP A 295 21.83 -5.80 -9.68
CA ASP A 295 22.29 -6.92 -8.88
C ASP A 295 21.24 -8.04 -8.81
N ALA A 296 19.96 -7.70 -8.58
CA ALA A 296 18.87 -8.65 -8.59
C ALA A 296 18.63 -9.27 -9.98
N MET A 297 18.77 -8.50 -11.07
CA MET A 297 18.65 -9.00 -12.45
C MET A 297 19.76 -10.00 -12.79
N ILE A 298 20.99 -9.78 -12.29
CA ILE A 298 22.10 -10.73 -12.42
C ILE A 298 21.75 -12.06 -11.73
N VAL A 299 21.29 -11.99 -10.47
CA VAL A 299 20.94 -13.17 -9.67
C VAL A 299 19.75 -13.93 -10.28
N ASN A 300 18.75 -13.22 -10.79
CA ASN A 300 17.56 -13.83 -11.40
C ASN A 300 17.77 -14.22 -12.88
N HIS A 301 18.96 -14.03 -13.45
CA HIS A 301 19.27 -14.29 -14.86
C HIS A 301 18.27 -13.61 -15.83
N ASN A 302 17.90 -12.36 -15.55
CA ASN A 302 16.90 -11.64 -16.33
C ASN A 302 17.35 -11.47 -17.80
N PRO A 303 16.51 -11.82 -18.79
CA PRO A 303 16.89 -11.77 -20.22
C PRO A 303 17.16 -10.36 -20.74
N HIS A 304 16.68 -9.33 -20.05
CA HIS A 304 16.84 -7.92 -20.42
C HIS A 304 17.99 -7.21 -19.69
N LEU A 305 18.83 -7.97 -18.96
CA LEU A 305 19.97 -7.42 -18.20
C LEU A 305 20.89 -6.56 -19.07
N LYS A 306 21.21 -7.02 -20.29
CA LYS A 306 22.11 -6.28 -21.19
C LYS A 306 21.60 -4.87 -21.50
N GLU A 307 20.32 -4.74 -21.86
CA GLU A 307 19.72 -3.43 -22.17
C GLU A 307 19.70 -2.52 -20.94
N ALA A 308 19.45 -3.08 -19.76
CA ALA A 308 19.51 -2.35 -18.49
C ALA A 308 20.93 -1.83 -18.19
N LEU A 309 21.95 -2.68 -18.41
CA LEU A 309 23.36 -2.31 -18.24
C LEU A 309 23.78 -1.20 -19.22
N GLU A 310 23.39 -1.28 -20.49
CA GLU A 310 23.68 -0.24 -21.49
C GLU A 310 23.12 1.13 -21.08
N ARG A 311 21.88 1.16 -20.57
CA ARG A 311 21.26 2.40 -20.07
C ARG A 311 22.00 2.96 -18.86
N ALA A 312 22.36 2.09 -17.90
CA ALA A 312 23.11 2.50 -16.71
C ALA A 312 24.51 3.06 -17.06
N VAL A 313 25.24 2.38 -17.96
CA VAL A 313 26.56 2.84 -18.44
C VAL A 313 26.43 4.21 -19.10
N LYS A 314 25.48 4.36 -20.02
CA LYS A 314 25.24 5.63 -20.72
C LYS A 314 24.91 6.76 -19.74
N HIS A 315 24.07 6.49 -18.73
CA HIS A 315 23.72 7.46 -17.70
C HIS A 315 24.95 7.91 -16.89
N ASN A 316 25.73 6.98 -16.36
CA ASN A 316 26.94 7.29 -15.60
C ASN A 316 27.97 8.06 -16.45
N GLU A 317 28.28 7.59 -17.67
CA GLU A 317 29.24 8.26 -18.56
C GLU A 317 28.79 9.68 -18.92
N SER A 318 27.49 9.88 -19.18
CA SER A 318 26.93 11.21 -19.45
C SER A 318 27.01 12.13 -18.22
N THR A 319 26.79 11.57 -17.03
CA THR A 319 26.93 12.27 -15.75
C THR A 319 28.37 12.69 -15.51
N ALA A 320 29.33 11.78 -15.74
CA ALA A 320 30.75 12.07 -15.60
C ALA A 320 31.19 13.20 -16.54
N LYS A 321 30.78 13.15 -17.81
CA LYS A 321 31.06 14.21 -18.78
C LYS A 321 30.50 15.55 -18.33
N LYS A 322 29.23 15.59 -17.94
CA LYS A 322 28.55 16.81 -17.47
C LYS A 322 29.24 17.41 -16.23
N LEU A 323 29.67 16.56 -15.29
CA LEU A 323 30.41 17.01 -14.11
C LEU A 323 31.75 17.63 -14.50
N MET A 324 32.50 17.00 -15.41
CA MET A 324 33.80 17.53 -15.88
C MET A 324 33.65 18.88 -16.59
N ASP A 325 32.63 19.01 -17.44
CA ASP A 325 32.32 20.27 -18.14
C ASP A 325 32.00 21.38 -17.12
N LEU A 326 31.10 21.10 -16.15
CA LEU A 326 30.73 22.04 -15.10
C LEU A 326 31.89 22.41 -14.17
N ILE A 327 32.78 21.45 -13.85
CA ILE A 327 34.00 21.70 -13.08
C ILE A 327 34.95 22.61 -13.86
N GLY A 328 35.11 22.38 -15.16
CA GLY A 328 35.92 23.21 -16.05
C GLY A 328 35.42 24.65 -16.13
N GLU A 329 34.13 24.84 -16.41
CA GLU A 329 33.46 26.14 -16.43
C GLU A 329 33.64 26.88 -15.11
N THR A 330 33.44 26.16 -14.00
CA THR A 330 33.54 26.72 -12.65
C THR A 330 34.97 27.21 -12.35
N LYS A 331 36.00 26.45 -12.74
CA LYS A 331 37.41 26.85 -12.58
C LYS A 331 37.78 28.07 -13.42
N SER A 332 37.09 28.29 -14.54
CA SER A 332 37.31 29.44 -15.43
C SER A 332 36.58 30.72 -14.98
N CYS A 333 35.75 30.67 -13.95
CA CYS A 333 35.00 31.82 -13.45
C CYS A 333 35.90 32.82 -12.70
N ASP A 334 35.72 34.13 -12.91
CA ASP A 334 36.35 35.18 -12.08
C ASP A 334 35.95 35.11 -10.59
N CYS A 335 34.82 34.46 -10.31
CA CYS A 335 34.31 34.14 -8.98
C CYS A 335 34.99 32.91 -8.33
N TYR A 336 35.85 32.21 -9.07
CA TYR A 336 36.59 31.05 -8.60
C TYR A 336 37.66 31.49 -7.59
N CYS A 337 37.57 30.97 -6.37
CA CYS A 337 38.55 31.24 -5.33
C CYS A 337 39.29 29.94 -4.99
N GLU A 338 40.51 29.79 -5.49
CA GLU A 338 41.41 28.67 -5.14
C GLU A 338 41.70 28.55 -3.64
N ARG A 339 41.47 29.64 -2.89
CA ARG A 339 41.66 29.70 -1.44
C ARG A 339 40.51 29.12 -0.64
N TYR A 340 39.34 28.95 -1.26
CA TYR A 340 38.16 28.32 -0.66
C TYR A 340 37.44 27.37 -1.66
N PRO A 341 38.13 26.34 -2.20
CA PRO A 341 37.53 25.37 -3.13
C PRO A 341 36.31 24.67 -2.52
N GLU A 342 36.25 24.60 -1.19
CA GLU A 342 35.10 24.13 -0.42
C GLU A 342 33.82 24.93 -0.60
N ARG A 343 33.81 26.12 -1.21
CA ARG A 343 32.55 26.84 -1.53
C ARG A 343 31.86 26.31 -2.80
N MET A 344 32.50 25.40 -3.53
CA MET A 344 31.99 24.78 -4.76
C MET A 344 31.84 23.30 -4.50
N MET A 345 30.65 22.90 -4.07
CA MET A 345 30.47 21.66 -3.33
C MET A 345 29.80 20.63 -4.23
N ILE A 346 30.59 19.68 -4.74
CA ILE A 346 30.04 18.40 -5.16
C ILE A 346 29.82 17.59 -3.90
N TYR A 347 28.58 17.47 -3.50
CA TYR A 347 28.19 16.71 -2.34
C TYR A 347 27.69 15.34 -2.74
N ARG A 348 28.11 14.34 -1.95
CA ARG A 348 27.59 12.99 -2.03
C ARG A 348 26.67 12.70 -0.86
N SER A 349 25.51 12.14 -1.16
CA SER A 349 24.58 11.53 -0.19
C SER A 349 24.18 10.16 -0.74
N GLY A 350 24.79 9.10 -0.21
CA GLY A 350 24.65 7.75 -0.78
C GLY A 350 25.13 7.69 -2.23
N ASP A 351 24.29 7.21 -3.15
CA ASP A 351 24.60 7.16 -4.59
C ASP A 351 24.11 8.40 -5.35
N PHE A 352 23.76 9.50 -4.64
CA PHE A 352 23.40 10.78 -5.24
C PHE A 352 24.58 11.75 -5.29
N ILE A 353 24.70 12.44 -6.42
CA ILE A 353 25.65 13.52 -6.67
C ILE A 353 24.88 14.84 -6.74
N HIS A 354 25.29 15.80 -5.92
CA HIS A 354 24.75 17.15 -5.90
C HIS A 354 25.87 18.13 -6.27
N PHE A 355 25.74 18.80 -7.40
CA PHE A 355 26.60 19.90 -7.81
C PHE A 355 25.90 21.22 -7.48
N ILE A 356 26.45 22.00 -6.55
CA ILE A 356 25.85 23.27 -6.14
C ILE A 356 26.31 24.44 -7.02
N LYS A 357 25.31 25.22 -7.45
CA LYS A 357 25.42 26.47 -8.20
C LYS A 357 26.41 27.45 -7.57
N THR A 358 27.32 27.96 -8.41
CA THR A 358 28.10 29.17 -8.17
C THR A 358 27.45 30.35 -8.91
N ALA A 359 27.95 31.58 -8.80
CA ALA A 359 27.38 32.71 -9.56
C ALA A 359 27.31 32.45 -11.09
N CYS A 360 28.11 31.51 -11.61
CA CYS A 360 28.27 31.25 -13.05
C CYS A 360 27.83 29.87 -13.54
N THR A 361 27.42 28.93 -12.66
CA THR A 361 27.09 27.55 -13.08
C THR A 361 25.74 27.06 -12.52
N GLN A 362 25.05 26.19 -13.26
CA GLN A 362 23.74 25.65 -12.86
C GLN A 362 23.87 24.59 -11.75
N THR A 363 22.88 24.51 -10.85
CA THR A 363 22.77 23.38 -9.90
C THR A 363 22.40 22.10 -10.66
N PHE A 364 23.07 21.00 -10.32
CA PHE A 364 22.77 19.69 -10.88
C PHE A 364 22.65 18.66 -9.76
N VAL A 365 21.69 17.74 -9.87
CA VAL A 365 21.47 16.64 -8.93
C VAL A 365 21.11 15.42 -9.76
N THR A 366 21.73 14.28 -9.47
CA THR A 366 21.44 12.99 -10.11
C THR A 366 21.87 11.84 -9.20
N ASN A 367 21.41 10.62 -9.49
CA ASN A 367 21.96 9.39 -8.93
C ASN A 367 22.92 8.71 -9.92
N ILE A 368 23.91 7.99 -9.39
CA ILE A 368 24.83 7.16 -10.16
C ILE A 368 24.64 5.69 -9.80
N THR A 369 24.98 4.80 -10.72
CA THR A 369 24.71 3.36 -10.59
C THR A 369 26.00 2.57 -10.47
N LYS A 370 25.98 1.49 -9.67
CA LYS A 370 27.06 0.52 -9.55
C LYS A 370 26.48 -0.90 -9.50
N ILE A 371 27.36 -1.89 -9.63
CA ILE A 371 27.04 -3.31 -9.47
C ILE A 371 27.91 -3.88 -8.38
N THR A 372 27.30 -4.65 -7.50
CA THR A 372 27.97 -5.35 -6.39
C THR A 372 27.84 -6.88 -6.49
N ALA A 373 26.87 -7.38 -7.26
CA ALA A 373 26.71 -8.80 -7.51
C ALA A 373 27.83 -9.37 -8.40
N ASP A 374 28.24 -10.60 -8.08
CA ASP A 374 29.19 -11.37 -8.89
C ASP A 374 28.47 -11.97 -10.11
N TYR A 375 28.88 -11.56 -11.31
CA TYR A 375 28.33 -12.07 -12.55
C TYR A 375 29.05 -13.36 -12.96
N LYS A 376 28.36 -14.50 -12.79
CA LYS A 376 28.87 -15.84 -13.13
C LYS A 376 28.53 -16.31 -14.54
N GLY A 377 28.00 -15.43 -15.39
CA GLY A 377 27.66 -15.75 -16.77
C GLY A 377 28.87 -15.67 -17.70
N ASN A 378 28.69 -16.16 -18.93
CA ASN A 378 29.74 -16.18 -19.96
C ASN A 378 29.49 -15.17 -21.10
N ASP A 379 28.47 -14.30 -20.98
CA ASP A 379 28.19 -13.29 -22.00
C ASP A 379 29.23 -12.17 -21.94
N ARG A 380 30.10 -12.13 -22.95
CA ARG A 380 31.22 -11.18 -23.03
C ARG A 380 30.76 -9.73 -23.02
N GLU A 381 29.61 -9.45 -23.61
CA GLU A 381 29.10 -8.09 -23.72
C GLU A 381 28.57 -7.58 -22.39
N SER A 382 27.81 -8.40 -21.66
CA SER A 382 27.40 -8.11 -20.28
C SER A 382 28.61 -7.91 -19.37
N MET A 383 29.63 -8.77 -19.46
CA MET A 383 30.89 -8.58 -18.69
C MET A 383 31.55 -7.24 -19.00
N PHE A 384 31.66 -6.87 -20.27
CA PHE A 384 32.23 -5.60 -20.70
C PHE A 384 31.42 -4.39 -20.21
N LEU A 385 30.08 -4.47 -20.26
CA LEU A 385 29.20 -3.42 -19.76
C LEU A 385 29.30 -3.27 -18.23
N ILE A 386 29.41 -4.36 -17.48
CA ILE A 386 29.63 -4.34 -16.02
C ILE A 386 30.95 -3.63 -15.70
N GLU A 387 32.04 -3.99 -16.39
CA GLU A 387 33.34 -3.35 -16.21
C GLU A 387 33.28 -1.85 -16.53
N ARG A 388 32.66 -1.46 -17.66
CA ARG A 388 32.45 -0.06 -18.02
C ARG A 388 31.63 0.69 -16.97
N LEU A 389 30.57 0.07 -16.45
CA LEU A 389 29.74 0.70 -15.42
C LEU A 389 30.55 0.94 -14.14
N GLN A 390 31.31 -0.07 -13.68
CA GLN A 390 32.19 0.06 -12.52
C GLN A 390 33.26 1.14 -12.72
N ASN A 391 33.93 1.16 -13.88
CA ASN A 391 34.92 2.18 -14.22
C ASN A 391 34.30 3.58 -14.25
N SER A 392 33.13 3.76 -14.87
CA SER A 392 32.44 5.05 -14.91
C SER A 392 32.05 5.54 -13.50
N TYR A 393 31.57 4.64 -12.64
CA TYR A 393 31.27 4.93 -11.24
C TYR A 393 32.53 5.36 -10.48
N GLN A 394 33.63 4.59 -10.57
CA GLN A 394 34.88 4.92 -9.90
C GLN A 394 35.48 6.24 -10.40
N ASN A 395 35.37 6.53 -11.70
CA ASN A 395 35.82 7.80 -12.27
C ASN A 395 35.06 8.98 -11.63
N ILE A 396 33.74 8.92 -11.52
CA ILE A 396 32.93 9.94 -10.84
C ILE A 396 33.33 10.05 -9.36
N MET A 397 33.49 8.91 -8.68
CA MET A 397 33.85 8.85 -7.27
C MET A 397 35.25 9.39 -6.95
N SER A 398 36.15 9.38 -7.94
CA SER A 398 37.52 9.90 -7.84
C SER A 398 37.66 11.37 -8.22
N MET A 399 36.58 12.04 -8.64
CA MET A 399 36.65 13.43 -9.11
C MET A 399 37.11 14.40 -8.01
N PRO A 400 38.00 15.37 -8.34
CA PRO A 400 38.40 16.40 -7.39
C PRO A 400 37.19 17.24 -6.97
N MET A 401 37.15 17.65 -5.70
CA MET A 401 36.04 18.41 -5.07
C MET A 401 34.79 17.59 -4.67
N LEU A 402 34.79 16.26 -4.86
CA LEU A 402 33.78 15.39 -4.26
C LEU A 402 33.98 15.30 -2.75
N LYS A 403 33.06 15.84 -1.96
CA LYS A 403 33.01 15.67 -0.51
C LYS A 403 31.87 14.76 -0.11
N HIS A 404 32.15 13.81 0.78
CA HIS A 404 31.11 13.09 1.51
C HIS A 404 30.40 14.06 2.45
N LEU A 405 29.07 14.12 2.37
CA LEU A 405 28.27 14.60 3.49
C LEU A 405 28.12 13.42 4.45
N GLU A 406 28.52 13.61 5.71
CA GLU A 406 28.18 12.71 6.81
C GLU A 406 26.72 12.87 7.22
#